data_AF-A0A1J4W7E8-F1
#
_entry.id   AF-A0A1J4W7E8-F1
#
_cell.length_a   1.000
_cell.length_b   1.000
_cell.length_c   1.000
_cell.angle_alpha   90.00
_cell.angle_beta   90.00
_cell.angle_gamma   90.00
#
_symmetry.space_group_name_H-M   'P 1'
#
loop_
_entity.id
_entity.type
_entity.pdbx_description
1 polymer ?
#
loop_
_entity_poly.entity_id
_entity_poly.type
_entity_poly.pdbx_seq_one_letter_code
_entity_poly.pdbx_strand_id
1 'polypeptide(L)' 'MAECNLDITIYGSIQFAEEQIGIVEELKKLGLEAYMASFAAPMTGKTNEEKEKMKLHQKNNIDAIRNY' A
#
# COMPACT_ATOMS: atom_id res chain seq x y z
N MET A 1 20.91 28.11 2.94
CA MET A 1 19.55 27.78 2.46
C MET A 1 19.15 26.51 3.17
N ALA A 2 18.02 26.48 3.87
CA ALA A 2 17.55 25.24 4.50
C ALA A 2 17.08 24.29 3.39
N GLU A 3 17.70 23.12 3.29
CA GLU A 3 17.19 22.04 2.44
C GLU A 3 15.85 21.58 3.03
N CYS A 4 14.78 21.72 2.26
CA CYS A 4 13.48 21.18 2.62
C CYS A 4 13.46 19.72 2.18
N ASN A 5 13.73 18.80 3.10
CA ASN A 5 13.57 17.37 2.84
C ASN A 5 12.08 17.03 2.96
N LEU A 6 11.44 16.82 1.81
CA LEU A 6 10.04 16.43 1.71
C LEU A 6 9.95 14.91 1.58
N ASP A 7 9.47 14.26 2.63
CA ASP A 7 9.16 12.83 2.62
C ASP A 7 7.68 12.60 2.27
N ILE A 8 7.42 11.70 1.32
CA ILE A 8 6.07 11.40 0.84
C ILE A 8 5.70 9.96 1.18
N THR A 9 4.59 9.76 1.89
CA THR A 9 4.05 8.41 2.12
C THR A 9 2.73 8.24 1.37
N ILE A 10 2.66 7.21 0.54
CA ILE A 10 1.46 6.83 -0.21
C ILE A 10 0.62 5.85 0.62
N TYR A 11 -0.65 6.20 0.80
CA TYR A 11 -1.69 5.33 1.38
C TYR A 11 -2.78 5.08 0.35
N GLY A 12 -3.26 3.85 0.28
CA GLY A 12 -4.38 3.49 -0.56
C GLY A 12 -4.96 2.12 -0.21
N SER A 13 -6.04 1.75 -0.88
CA SER A 13 -6.59 0.40 -0.73
C SER A 13 -5.55 -0.63 -1.18
N ILE A 14 -5.36 -1.68 -0.37
CA ILE A 14 -4.40 -2.77 -0.62
C ILE A 14 -4.59 -3.49 -1.96
N GLN A 15 -5.76 -3.32 -2.59
CA GLN A 15 -6.03 -3.86 -3.93
C GLN A 15 -5.22 -3.18 -5.03
N PHE A 16 -4.80 -1.93 -4.81
CA PHE A 16 -4.03 -1.11 -5.75
C PHE A 16 -2.54 -1.06 -5.36
N ALA A 17 -2.02 -2.15 -4.81
CA ALA A 17 -0.65 -2.21 -4.31
C ALA A 17 0.36 -1.93 -5.43
N GLU A 18 0.12 -2.46 -6.63
CA GLU A 18 1.00 -2.31 -7.79
C GLU A 18 1.01 -0.87 -8.31
N GLU A 19 -0.15 -0.21 -8.39
CA GLU A 19 -0.23 1.18 -8.77
C GLU A 19 0.47 2.08 -7.74
N GLN A 20 0.35 1.77 -6.45
CA GLN A 20 1.05 2.49 -5.38
C GLN A 20 2.57 2.34 -5.48
N ILE A 21 3.08 1.15 -5.82
CA ILE A 21 4.51 0.92 -6.09
C ILE A 21 4.97 1.79 -7.27
N GLY A 22 4.21 1.81 -8.37
CA GLY A 22 4.52 2.62 -9.54
C GLY A 22 4.64 4.11 -9.21
N ILE A 23 3.71 4.64 -8.42
CA ILE A 23 3.74 6.04 -7.97
C ILE A 23 5.00 6.32 -7.12
N VAL A 24 5.36 5.42 -6.20
CA VAL A 24 6.58 5.57 -5.39
C VAL A 24 7.84 5.58 -6.27
N GLU A 25 7.91 4.71 -7.27
CA GLU A 25 9.04 4.70 -8.21
C GLU A 25 9.12 5.99 -9.04
N GLU A 26 7.99 6.55 -9.47
CA GLU A 26 7.95 7.83 -10.19
C GLU A 26 8.41 9.00 -9.32
N LEU A 27 7.95 9.06 -8.07
CA LEU A 27 8.40 10.09 -7.12
C LEU A 27 9.91 10.00 -6.85
N LYS A 28 10.44 8.78 -6.72
CA LYS A 28 11.89 8.56 -6.57
C LYS A 28 12.69 9.01 -7.79
N LYS A 29 12.17 8.81 -9.01
CA LYS A 29 12.79 9.31 -10.25
C LYS A 29 12.86 10.84 -10.30
N LEU A 30 11.95 11.53 -9.60
CA LEU A 30 11.95 12.99 -9.45
C LEU A 30 12.90 13.49 -8.34
N GLY A 31 13.63 12.58 -7.67
CA GLY A 31 14.54 12.93 -6.58
C GLY A 31 13.85 13.11 -5.22
N LEU A 32 12.61 12.65 -5.08
CA LEU A 32 11.86 12.71 -3.83
C LEU A 32 12.04 11.42 -3.02
N GLU A 33 12.10 11.57 -1.70
CA GLU A 33 12.02 10.45 -0.78
C GLU A 33 10.54 10.02 -0.65
N ALA A 34 10.23 8.81 -1.14
CA ALA A 34 8.87 8.30 -1.19
C ALA A 34 8.75 6.86 -0.69
N TYR A 35 7.66 6.59 0.04
CA TYR A 35 7.39 5.35 0.75
C TYR A 35 5.97 4.85 0.51
N MET A 36 5.79 3.53 0.50
CA MET A 36 4.47 2.88 0.47
C MET A 36 4.13 2.35 1.86
N ALA A 37 2.88 2.48 2.28
CA ALA A 37 2.41 1.88 3.52
C ALA A 37 2.57 0.34 3.52
N SER A 38 3.07 -0.24 4.62
CA SER A 38 3.47 -1.66 4.69
C SER A 38 2.34 -2.67 4.42
N PHE A 39 1.07 -2.24 4.56
CA PHE A 39 -0.11 -3.09 4.39
C PHE A 39 -0.37 -3.52 2.94
N ALA A 40 0.26 -2.87 1.95
CA ALA A 40 0.12 -3.21 0.54
C ALA A 40 1.02 -4.39 0.11
N ALA A 41 2.15 -4.61 0.79
CA ALA A 41 3.15 -5.62 0.42
C ALA A 41 2.61 -7.07 0.32
N PRO A 42 1.68 -7.53 1.18
CA PRO A 42 1.12 -8.89 1.08
C PRO A 42 0.27 -9.15 -0.17
N MET A 43 -0.20 -8.11 -0.86
CA MET A 43 -1.09 -8.22 -2.02
C MET A 43 -0.34 -8.21 -3.36
N THR A 44 0.93 -7.79 -3.37
CA THR A 44 1.74 -7.65 -4.59
C THR A 44 1.91 -8.98 -5.33
N GLY A 45 1.73 -8.95 -6.66
CA GLY A 45 1.95 -10.13 -7.53
C GLY A 45 0.81 -11.15 -7.50
N LYS A 46 -0.30 -10.83 -6.83
CA LYS A 46 -1.50 -11.66 -6.79
C LYS A 46 -2.50 -11.20 -7.86
N THR A 47 -3.26 -12.15 -8.37
CA THR A 47 -4.41 -11.85 -9.24
C THR A 47 -5.50 -11.12 -8.48
N ASN A 48 -6.40 -10.44 -9.21
CA ASN A 48 -7.55 -9.77 -8.59
C ASN A 48 -8.43 -10.73 -7.78
N GLU A 49 -8.61 -11.97 -8.25
CA GLU A 49 -9.40 -12.97 -7.54
C GLU A 49 -8.75 -13.38 -6.21
N GLU A 50 -7.43 -13.56 -6.19
CA GLU A 50 -6.69 -13.86 -4.97
C GLU A 50 -6.75 -12.71 -3.97
N LYS A 51 -6.64 -11.46 -4.45
CA LYS A 51 -6.79 -10.26 -3.62
C LYS A 51 -8.19 -10.17 -3.02
N GLU A 52 -9.24 -10.44 -3.81
CA GLU A 52 -10.62 -10.49 -3.30
C GLU A 52 -10.81 -11.57 -2.23
N LYS A 53 -10.29 -12.78 -2.46
CA LYS A 53 -10.34 -13.87 -1.46
C LYS A 53 -9.67 -13.46 -0.15
N MET A 54 -8.51 -12.82 -0.22
CA MET A 54 -7.80 -12.32 0.95
C MET A 54 -8.57 -11.22 1.69
N LYS A 55 -9.18 -10.27 0.97
CA LYS A 55 -10.03 -9.22 1.57
C LYS A 55 -11.24 -9.81 2.29
N LEU A 56 -11.93 -10.76 1.65
CA LEU A 56 -13.06 -11.46 2.24
C LEU A 56 -12.62 -12.26 3.48
N HIS A 57 -11.47 -12.93 3.41
CA HIS A 57 -10.92 -13.64 4.55
C HIS A 57 -10.62 -12.71 5.72
N GLN A 58 -9.96 -11.56 5.48
CA GLN A 58 -9.69 -10.56 6.51
C GLN A 58 -10.98 -10.03 7.14
N LYS A 59 -11.95 -9.61 6.31
CA LYS A 59 -13.25 -9.09 6.77
C LYS A 59 -14.05 -10.11 7.58
N ASN A 60 -13.94 -11.40 7.24
CA ASN A 60 -14.75 -12.44 7.87
C ASN A 60 -14.06 -13.18 9.01
N ASN A 61 -12.73 -13.15 9.12
CA ASN A 61 -12.00 -13.98 10.08
C ASN A 61 -11.01 -13.19 10.95
N ILE A 62 -10.62 -11.98 10.53
CA ILE A 62 -9.59 -11.16 11.20
C ILE A 62 -10.18 -9.79 11.60
N ASP A 63 -11.50 -9.61 11.45
CA ASP A 63 -12.16 -8.36 11.81
C ASP A 63 -12.01 -8.10 13.31
N ALA A 64 -11.21 -7.08 13.63
CA ALA A 64 -10.89 -6.70 15.00
C ALA A 64 -12.16 -6.39 15.82
N ILE A 65 -13.25 -5.97 15.16
CA ILE A 65 -14.53 -5.66 15.81
C ILE A 65 -15.22 -6.91 16.38
N ARG A 66 -14.93 -8.12 15.87
CA ARG A 66 -15.56 -9.34 16.39
C ARG A 66 -15.00 -9.81 17.74
N ASN A 67 -13.86 -9.27 18.15
CA ASN A 67 -13.20 -9.60 19.42
C ASN A 67 -13.36 -8.51 20.49
N TYR A 68 -14.27 -7.55 20.29
CA TYR A 68 -14.70 -6.55 21.28
C TYR A 68 -16.18 -6.70 21.60
#